data_AF-A0A6B1GIJ6-F1
#
_entry.id   AF-A0A6B1GIJ6-F1
#
_cell.length_a   1.000
_cell.length_b   1.000
_cell.length_c   1.000
_cell.angle_alpha   90.00
_cell.angle_beta   90.00
_cell.angle_gamma   90.00
#
_symmetry.space_group_name_H-M   'P 1'
#
loop_
_entity.id
_entity.type
_entity.pdbx_description
1 polymer ?
#
loop_
_entity_poly.entity_id
_entity_poly.type
_entity_poly.pdbx_seq_one_letter_code
_entity_poly.pdbx_strand_id
1 'polypeptide(L)'
;MRLPLTLPLAKVDAEGAYMSVSGPLASEWTTLSEGIGGAFHLDGRGLRRLPEERAELEIVLTQIRDRAALLEQGEVTAVDAHDYWLVSRLPADEPRGVTVFGAPQAFDAGDGAWIRRSLRAQLRRAVAQSEAAEAAGEAVELTVLALGASLAHIGEEMATAALRGMSPATYGGVDLVALVADGQVRQLLQPRSLPWAPTPPGR
;
A
#
# COMPACT_ATOMS: atom_id res chain seq x y z
N MET A 1 12.84 -1.82 -3.09
CA MET A 1 13.21 -0.51 -3.67
C MET A 1 13.28 0.49 -2.54
N ARG A 2 14.33 1.31 -2.51
CA ARG A 2 14.52 2.37 -1.51
C ARG A 2 14.44 3.72 -2.21
N LEU A 3 13.52 4.58 -1.79
CA LEU A 3 13.40 5.93 -2.33
C LEU A 3 13.95 6.92 -1.30
N PRO A 4 14.99 7.69 -1.63
CA PRO A 4 15.57 8.63 -0.68
C PRO A 4 14.57 9.73 -0.33
N LEU A 5 14.51 10.10 0.95
CA LEU A 5 13.73 11.22 1.45
C LEU A 5 14.41 11.83 2.68
N THR A 6 13.91 12.99 3.11
CA THR A 6 14.37 13.68 4.30
C THR A 6 13.24 13.83 5.31
N LEU A 7 13.55 13.57 6.57
CA LEU A 7 12.63 13.74 7.69
C LEU A 7 13.01 14.98 8.50
N PRO A 8 12.11 15.95 8.68
CA PRO A 8 12.35 17.09 9.56
C PRO A 8 12.43 16.66 11.03
N LEU A 9 13.47 17.10 11.72
CA LEU A 9 13.70 16.89 13.13
C LEU A 9 14.03 18.24 13.80
N ALA A 10 13.33 18.58 14.87
CA ALA A 10 13.53 19.82 15.60
C ALA A 10 13.72 19.53 17.10
N LYS A 11 14.62 20.27 17.75
CA LYS A 11 14.70 20.29 19.21
C LYS A 11 13.91 21.48 19.73
N VAL A 12 12.83 21.21 20.45
CA VAL A 12 11.90 22.24 20.94
C VAL A 12 12.27 22.73 22.33
N ASP A 13 12.83 21.85 23.17
CA ASP A 13 13.23 22.18 24.53
C ASP A 13 14.56 21.50 24.89
N ALA A 14 15.35 22.17 25.73
CA ALA A 14 16.55 21.62 26.33
C ALA A 14 16.22 20.70 27.51
N GLU A 15 15.06 20.90 28.16
CA GLU A 15 14.58 20.07 29.26
C GLU A 15 13.67 18.93 28.77
N GLY A 16 13.67 17.82 29.50
CA GLY A 16 12.91 16.62 29.16
C GLY A 16 13.75 15.49 28.58
N ALA A 17 13.07 14.40 28.20
CA ALA A 17 13.66 13.21 27.60
C ALA A 17 12.62 12.50 26.74
N TYR A 18 12.07 13.21 25.75
CA TYR A 18 11.03 12.65 24.90
C TYR A 18 11.08 13.19 23.47
N MET A 19 10.62 12.38 22.54
CA MET A 19 10.46 12.73 21.13
C MET A 19 9.01 12.54 20.72
N SER A 20 8.36 13.62 20.30
CA SER A 20 7.07 13.58 19.65
C SER A 20 7.26 13.19 18.19
N VAL A 21 6.66 12.07 17.78
CA VAL A 21 6.83 11.52 16.43
C VAL A 21 5.49 11.51 15.70
N SER A 22 5.47 12.01 14.46
CA SER A 22 4.34 11.88 13.55
C SER A 22 4.60 10.85 12.45
N GLY A 23 3.55 10.26 11.89
CA GLY A 23 3.66 9.31 10.76
C GLY A 23 4.04 7.89 11.19
N PRO A 24 4.53 7.04 10.26
CA PRO A 24 4.75 5.61 10.53
C PRO A 24 5.74 5.32 11.66
N LEU A 25 6.73 6.20 11.90
CA LEU A 25 7.70 6.05 12.98
C LEU A 25 7.08 6.27 14.38
N ALA A 26 5.82 6.68 14.49
CA ALA A 26 5.17 6.93 15.77
C ALA A 26 5.09 5.69 16.66
N SER A 27 5.09 4.46 16.11
CA SER A 27 5.13 3.23 16.90
C SER A 27 6.46 3.01 17.63
N GLU A 28 7.55 3.65 17.17
CA GLU A 28 8.91 3.51 17.70
C GLU A 28 9.30 4.69 18.62
N TRP A 29 8.31 5.49 19.05
CA TRP A 29 8.53 6.72 19.82
C TRP A 29 9.29 6.48 21.14
N THR A 30 9.05 5.34 21.81
CA THR A 30 9.73 4.97 23.06
C THR A 30 11.21 4.76 22.80
N THR A 31 11.55 3.92 21.81
CA THR A 31 12.92 3.61 21.40
C THR A 31 13.68 4.87 20.98
N LEU A 32 12.98 5.79 20.32
CA LEU A 32 13.50 7.07 19.90
C LEU A 32 13.73 8.04 21.08
N SER A 33 12.90 7.97 22.10
CA SER A 33 12.98 8.80 23.31
C SER A 33 13.98 8.28 24.34
N GLU A 34 14.46 7.06 24.20
CA GLU A 34 15.42 6.47 25.13
C GLU A 34 16.79 7.15 25.04
N GLY A 35 17.28 7.62 26.18
CA GLY A 35 18.64 8.15 26.31
C GLY A 35 18.90 9.48 25.59
N ILE A 36 17.87 10.18 25.10
CA ILE A 36 18.00 11.53 24.54
C ILE A 36 17.77 12.59 25.62
N GLY A 37 18.51 13.70 25.52
CA GLY A 37 18.35 14.87 26.39
C GLY A 37 17.61 16.00 25.70
N GLY A 38 16.47 16.39 26.26
CA GLY A 38 15.59 17.44 25.76
C GLY A 38 14.27 16.91 25.17
N ALA A 39 13.50 17.83 24.60
CA ALA A 39 12.26 17.53 23.90
C ALA A 39 12.41 17.77 22.40
N PHE A 40 11.96 16.81 21.59
CA PHE A 40 12.12 16.82 20.14
C PHE A 40 10.79 16.62 19.40
N HIS A 41 10.72 17.11 18.16
CA HIS A 41 9.66 16.83 17.22
C HIS A 41 10.23 16.23 15.94
N LEU A 42 9.77 15.04 15.58
CA LEU A 42 10.11 14.34 14.35
C LEU A 42 8.87 14.25 13.45
N ASP A 43 8.93 14.85 12.26
CA ASP A 43 7.87 14.72 11.27
C ASP A 43 8.16 13.57 10.30
N GLY A 44 7.59 12.40 10.61
CA GLY A 44 7.67 11.21 9.78
C GLY A 44 6.61 11.10 8.69
N ARG A 45 5.74 12.09 8.47
CA ARG A 45 4.59 11.96 7.53
C ARG A 45 5.00 11.79 6.06
N GLY A 46 6.22 12.20 5.71
CA GLY A 46 6.80 11.97 4.38
C GLY A 46 7.14 10.49 4.13
N LEU A 47 7.37 9.72 5.20
CA LEU A 47 7.60 8.28 5.12
C LEU A 47 6.27 7.56 4.93
N ARG A 48 6.19 6.67 3.94
CA ARG A 48 4.97 5.88 3.67
C ARG A 48 5.11 4.45 4.15
N ARG A 49 6.32 3.90 4.13
CA ARG A 49 6.63 2.55 4.58
C ARG A 49 7.96 2.47 5.32
N LEU A 50 7.93 1.73 6.43
CA LEU A 50 9.10 1.34 7.20
C LEU A 50 9.81 0.13 6.57
N PRO A 51 11.09 -0.09 6.88
CA PRO A 51 11.76 -1.34 6.58
C PRO A 51 11.01 -2.53 7.19
N GLU A 52 10.92 -3.64 6.45
CA GLU A 52 10.40 -4.90 6.99
C GLU A 52 11.42 -5.58 7.92
N GLU A 53 12.71 -5.43 7.61
CA GLU A 53 13.80 -6.01 8.40
C GLU A 53 14.10 -5.14 9.63
N ARG A 54 14.02 -5.73 10.82
CA ARG A 54 14.22 -5.04 12.10
C ARG A 54 15.60 -4.37 12.19
N ALA A 55 16.65 -5.02 11.68
CA ALA A 55 18.00 -4.45 11.66
C ALA A 55 18.09 -3.16 10.82
N GLU A 56 17.37 -3.09 9.70
CA GLU A 56 17.32 -1.86 8.90
C GLU A 56 16.55 -0.74 9.61
N LEU A 57 15.46 -1.08 10.31
CA LEU A 57 14.73 -0.12 11.12
C LEU A 57 15.61 0.44 12.25
N GLU A 58 16.36 -0.42 12.94
CA GLU A 58 17.28 0.00 14.00
C GLU A 58 18.35 0.99 13.51
N ILE A 59 18.85 0.81 12.28
CA ILE A 59 19.78 1.76 11.65
C ILE A 59 19.12 3.14 11.50
N VAL A 60 17.88 3.20 11.01
CA VAL A 60 17.14 4.47 10.86
C VAL A 60 16.91 5.13 12.22
N LEU A 61 16.49 4.36 13.23
CA LEU A 61 16.26 4.90 14.58
C LEU A 61 17.56 5.44 15.20
N THR A 62 18.68 4.74 15.00
CA THR A 62 20.00 5.18 15.47
C THR A 62 20.42 6.48 14.80
N GLN A 63 20.28 6.58 13.48
CA GLN A 63 20.60 7.81 12.73
C GLN A 63 19.79 9.02 13.20
N ILE A 64 18.50 8.84 13.50
CA ILE A 64 17.64 9.90 14.05
C ILE A 64 18.17 10.35 15.41
N ARG A 65 18.51 9.42 16.30
CA ARG A 65 19.02 9.71 17.65
C ARG A 65 20.38 10.40 17.61
N ASP A 66 21.28 9.92 16.75
CA ASP A 66 22.60 10.53 16.55
C ASP A 66 22.44 11.97 16.06
N ARG A 67 21.50 12.22 15.15
CA ARG A 67 21.23 13.58 14.68
C ARG A 67 20.61 14.46 15.76
N ALA A 68 19.71 13.91 16.57
CA ALA A 68 19.08 14.61 17.69
C ALA A 68 20.10 15.05 18.74
N ALA A 69 21.10 14.21 19.02
CA ALA A 69 22.15 14.51 20.00
C ALA A 69 23.01 15.73 19.65
N LEU A 70 23.04 16.11 18.37
CA LEU A 70 23.81 17.26 17.86
C LEU A 70 23.02 18.57 17.84
N LEU A 71 21.71 18.55 18.15
CA LEU A 71 20.86 19.74 18.06
C LEU A 71 20.88 20.56 19.35
N GLU A 72 20.98 21.88 19.17
CA GLU A 72 20.69 22.88 20.20
C GLU A 72 19.20 23.27 20.21
N GLN A 73 18.74 23.90 21.30
CA GLN A 73 17.33 24.29 21.44
C GLN A 73 16.92 25.28 20.35
N GLY A 74 15.80 25.02 19.69
CA GLY A 74 15.28 25.84 18.58
C GLY A 74 15.87 25.47 17.21
N GLU A 75 16.84 24.56 17.15
CA GLU A 75 17.40 24.10 15.88
C GLU A 75 16.52 23.06 15.19
N VAL A 76 16.58 23.11 13.86
CA VAL A 76 15.90 22.18 12.96
C VAL A 76 16.94 21.59 12.01
N THR A 77 16.83 20.29 11.75
CA THR A 77 17.62 19.58 10.77
C THR A 77 16.76 18.64 9.94
N ALA A 78 17.30 18.18 8.81
CA ALA A 78 16.83 17.01 8.11
C ALA A 78 17.62 15.77 8.56
N VAL A 79 16.94 14.63 8.61
CA VAL A 79 17.54 13.29 8.71
C VAL A 79 17.30 12.58 7.38
N ASP A 80 18.36 12.08 6.76
CA ASP A 80 18.25 11.26 5.54
C ASP A 80 17.64 9.90 5.88
N ALA A 81 16.64 9.50 5.11
CA ALA A 81 15.97 8.22 5.26
C ALA A 81 15.58 7.65 3.88
N HIS A 82 15.01 6.45 3.90
CA HIS A 82 14.46 5.84 2.70
C HIS A 82 13.00 5.43 2.93
N ASP A 83 12.17 5.57 1.90
CA ASP A 83 10.86 4.94 1.83
C ASP A 83 11.03 3.52 1.27
N TYR A 84 10.51 2.52 1.96
CA TYR A 84 10.78 1.12 1.64
C TYR A 84 9.60 0.49 0.89
N TRP A 85 9.80 0.28 -0.41
CA TRP A 85 8.80 -0.30 -1.29
C TRP A 85 9.19 -1.70 -1.74
N LEU A 86 8.31 -2.66 -1.51
CA LEU A 86 8.41 -3.97 -2.14
C LEU A 86 8.06 -3.80 -3.63
N VAL A 87 9.02 -4.14 -4.50
CA VAL A 87 8.82 -4.08 -5.95
C VAL A 87 8.95 -5.50 -6.48
N SER A 88 7.81 -6.12 -6.75
CA SER A 88 7.74 -7.35 -7.54
C SER A 88 7.69 -6.94 -9.01
N ARG A 89 8.74 -7.29 -9.77
CA ARG A 89 8.73 -7.15 -11.23
C ARG A 89 8.05 -8.37 -11.82
N LEU A 90 7.20 -8.16 -12.83
CA LEU A 90 6.75 -9.29 -13.66
C LEU A 90 7.98 -9.86 -14.41
N PRO A 91 8.10 -11.19 -14.54
CA PRO A 91 9.16 -11.82 -15.32
C PRO A 91 9.17 -11.33 -16.78
N ALA A 92 10.33 -11.39 -17.45
CA ALA A 92 10.47 -10.93 -18.85
C ALA A 92 9.68 -11.79 -19.85
N ASP A 93 9.35 -13.00 -19.45
CA ASP A 93 8.50 -14.02 -20.06
C ASP A 93 7.06 -13.92 -19.55
N GLU A 94 6.51 -12.69 -19.53
CA GLU A 94 5.18 -12.38 -19.01
C GLU A 94 4.13 -13.45 -19.42
N PRO A 95 3.32 -13.95 -18.48
CA PRO A 95 2.18 -14.77 -18.85
C PRO A 95 1.23 -13.93 -19.71
N ARG A 96 0.83 -14.47 -20.87
CA ARG A 96 -0.28 -13.89 -21.66
C ARG A 96 -1.49 -13.73 -20.74
N GLY A 97 -2.17 -12.60 -20.86
CA GLY A 97 -3.37 -12.31 -20.06
C GLY A 97 -3.14 -11.53 -18.76
N VAL A 98 -1.90 -11.21 -18.38
CA VAL A 98 -1.63 -10.28 -17.26
C VAL A 98 -1.51 -8.85 -17.79
N THR A 99 -2.17 -7.89 -17.15
CA THR A 99 -1.98 -6.47 -17.47
C THR A 99 -2.01 -5.62 -16.22
N VAL A 100 -0.96 -4.81 -16.04
CA VAL A 100 -0.79 -3.94 -14.87
C VAL A 100 -1.17 -2.51 -15.23
N PHE A 101 -2.05 -1.92 -14.43
CA PHE A 101 -2.46 -0.53 -14.58
C PHE A 101 -2.08 0.26 -13.34
N GLY A 102 -1.18 1.23 -13.51
CA GLY A 102 -0.84 2.19 -12.46
C GLY A 102 -1.94 3.24 -12.29
N ALA A 103 -2.19 3.65 -11.05
CA ALA A 103 -3.02 4.82 -10.79
C ALA A 103 -2.26 6.12 -11.17
N PRO A 104 -2.95 7.17 -11.64
CA PRO A 104 -2.33 8.47 -11.91
C PRO A 104 -1.81 9.11 -10.61
N GLN A 105 -0.82 10.01 -10.70
CA GLN A 105 -0.22 10.66 -9.52
C GLN A 105 -1.22 11.43 -8.65
N ALA A 106 -2.31 11.94 -9.24
CA ALA A 106 -3.39 12.63 -8.53
C ALA A 106 -4.40 11.66 -7.86
N PHE A 107 -4.08 10.38 -7.77
CA PHE A 107 -4.94 9.39 -7.13
C PHE A 107 -5.01 9.63 -5.62
N ASP A 108 -6.23 9.87 -5.14
CA ASP A 108 -6.57 9.88 -3.73
C ASP A 108 -7.34 8.60 -3.38
N ALA A 109 -6.78 7.79 -2.49
CA ALA A 109 -7.39 6.55 -2.01
C ALA A 109 -8.56 6.81 -1.04
N GLY A 110 -8.75 8.04 -0.57
CA GLY A 110 -9.91 8.48 0.22
C GLY A 110 -11.11 8.91 -0.62
N ASP A 111 -10.93 9.23 -1.91
CA ASP A 111 -12.04 9.67 -2.79
C ASP A 111 -12.86 8.46 -3.28
N GLY A 112 -13.93 8.15 -2.54
CA GLY A 112 -14.87 7.08 -2.89
C GLY A 112 -15.57 7.28 -4.25
N ALA A 113 -15.74 8.52 -4.74
CA ALA A 113 -16.31 8.76 -6.06
C ALA A 113 -15.30 8.40 -7.17
N TRP A 114 -14.03 8.76 -6.98
CA TRP A 114 -12.95 8.35 -7.87
C TRP A 114 -12.79 6.83 -7.87
N ILE A 115 -12.75 6.19 -6.70
CA ILE A 115 -12.61 4.73 -6.57
C ILE A 115 -13.74 4.01 -7.32
N ARG A 116 -14.99 4.46 -7.18
CA ARG A 116 -16.12 3.90 -7.95
C ARG A 116 -15.97 4.07 -9.46
N ARG A 117 -15.45 5.21 -9.93
CA ARG A 117 -15.23 5.44 -11.38
C ARG A 117 -14.10 4.56 -11.91
N SER A 118 -12.98 4.53 -11.19
CA SER A 118 -11.81 3.75 -11.54
C SER A 118 -12.11 2.25 -11.52
N LEU A 119 -12.72 1.73 -10.46
CA LEU A 119 -13.12 0.33 -10.36
C LEU A 119 -14.04 -0.09 -11.50
N ARG A 120 -15.03 0.74 -11.87
CA ARG A 120 -15.87 0.46 -13.06
C ARG A 120 -15.08 0.42 -14.36
N ALA A 121 -14.10 1.29 -14.53
CA ALA A 121 -13.26 1.29 -15.71
C ALA A 121 -12.39 0.03 -15.78
N GLN A 122 -11.79 -0.37 -14.66
CA GLN A 122 -10.95 -1.57 -14.60
C GLN A 122 -11.75 -2.86 -14.79
N LEU A 123 -12.95 -2.96 -14.19
CA LEU A 123 -13.85 -4.09 -14.41
C LEU A 123 -14.23 -4.25 -15.89
N ARG A 124 -14.67 -3.17 -16.55
CA ARG A 124 -14.98 -3.21 -17.99
C ARG A 124 -13.77 -3.64 -18.83
N ARG A 125 -12.57 -3.20 -18.42
CA ARG A 125 -11.34 -3.52 -19.14
C ARG A 125 -10.95 -4.99 -18.97
N ALA A 126 -11.08 -5.53 -17.77
CA ALA A 126 -10.86 -6.95 -17.50
C ALA A 126 -11.81 -7.84 -18.32
N VAL A 127 -13.11 -7.47 -18.38
CA VAL A 127 -14.09 -8.17 -19.21
C VAL A 127 -13.71 -8.09 -20.70
N ALA A 128 -13.42 -6.89 -21.21
CA ALA A 128 -13.04 -6.72 -22.62
C ALA A 128 -11.74 -7.49 -22.99
N GLN A 129 -10.81 -7.61 -22.05
CA GLN A 129 -9.59 -8.38 -22.24
C GLN A 129 -9.87 -9.88 -22.31
N SER A 130 -10.75 -10.39 -21.44
CA SER A 130 -11.22 -11.78 -21.50
C SER A 130 -11.93 -12.07 -22.82
N GLU A 131 -12.88 -11.21 -23.22
CA GLU A 131 -13.61 -11.36 -24.49
C GLU A 131 -12.66 -11.34 -25.71
N ALA A 132 -11.63 -10.48 -25.68
CA ALA A 132 -10.64 -10.42 -26.75
C ALA A 132 -9.75 -11.68 -26.81
N ALA A 133 -9.38 -12.25 -25.66
CA ALA A 133 -8.63 -13.50 -25.59
C ALA A 133 -9.46 -14.67 -26.13
N GLU A 134 -10.73 -14.78 -25.75
CA GLU A 134 -11.66 -15.78 -26.28
C GLU A 134 -11.83 -15.64 -27.80
N ALA A 135 -11.99 -14.41 -28.30
CA ALA A 135 -12.10 -14.14 -29.74
C ALA A 135 -10.82 -14.52 -30.51
N ALA A 136 -9.66 -14.47 -29.86
CA ALA A 136 -8.39 -14.95 -30.41
C ALA A 136 -8.21 -16.48 -30.34
N GLY A 137 -9.19 -17.20 -29.80
CA GLY A 137 -9.15 -18.65 -29.61
C GLY A 137 -8.34 -19.10 -28.39
N GLU A 138 -8.04 -18.18 -27.47
CA GLU A 138 -7.38 -18.49 -26.20
C GLU A 138 -8.43 -18.94 -25.17
N ALA A 139 -8.13 -20.01 -24.43
CA ALA A 139 -8.99 -20.48 -23.36
C ALA A 139 -8.78 -19.61 -22.11
N VAL A 140 -9.84 -18.92 -21.66
CA VAL A 140 -9.83 -18.15 -20.42
C VAL A 140 -10.50 -18.98 -19.32
N GLU A 141 -9.68 -19.54 -18.43
CA GLU A 141 -10.20 -20.33 -17.30
C GLU A 141 -10.61 -19.46 -16.10
N LEU A 142 -10.02 -18.27 -15.97
CA LEU A 142 -10.22 -17.38 -14.82
C LEU A 142 -9.89 -15.92 -15.17
N THR A 143 -10.83 -15.02 -14.87
CA THR A 143 -10.62 -13.57 -14.94
C THR A 143 -10.48 -12.98 -13.55
N VAL A 144 -9.30 -12.47 -13.22
CA VAL A 144 -8.97 -11.89 -11.90
C VAL A 144 -8.64 -10.41 -12.03
N LEU A 145 -9.29 -9.58 -11.21
CA LEU A 145 -8.90 -8.18 -11.01
C LEU A 145 -8.22 -8.03 -9.64
N ALA A 146 -6.91 -7.84 -9.65
CA ALA A 146 -6.14 -7.49 -8.45
C ALA A 146 -5.97 -5.97 -8.35
N LEU A 147 -6.50 -5.37 -7.29
CA LEU A 147 -6.41 -3.95 -6.98
C LEU A 147 -5.27 -3.75 -5.98
N GLY A 148 -4.23 -3.01 -6.36
CA GLY A 148 -3.22 -2.54 -5.42
C GLY A 148 -3.63 -1.20 -4.81
N ALA A 149 -3.60 -1.09 -3.48
CA ALA A 149 -3.85 0.18 -2.81
C ALA A 149 -2.76 0.49 -1.77
N SER A 150 -2.28 1.73 -1.78
CA SER A 150 -1.36 2.25 -0.77
C SER A 150 -2.16 2.82 0.39
N LEU A 151 -2.68 1.94 1.24
CA LEU A 151 -3.42 2.29 2.46
C LEU A 151 -2.54 2.01 3.68
N ALA A 152 -2.74 2.77 4.76
CA ALA A 152 -2.10 2.49 6.04
C ALA A 152 -2.63 1.19 6.65
N HIS A 153 -3.95 0.98 6.54
CA HIS A 153 -4.60 -0.28 6.93
C HIS A 153 -5.61 -0.73 5.88
N ILE A 154 -5.69 -2.04 5.63
CA ILE A 154 -6.65 -2.58 4.65
C ILE A 154 -8.12 -2.28 4.98
N GLY A 155 -8.43 -1.96 6.24
CA GLY A 155 -9.79 -1.61 6.69
C GLY A 155 -10.27 -0.24 6.20
N GLU A 156 -9.36 0.63 5.76
CA GLU A 156 -9.67 1.99 5.29
C GLU A 156 -10.13 2.02 3.83
N GLU A 157 -10.08 0.88 3.15
CA GLU A 157 -10.39 0.79 1.74
C GLU A 157 -11.87 1.09 1.43
N MET A 158 -12.11 1.73 0.29
CA MET A 158 -13.45 2.04 -0.20
C MET A 158 -13.90 1.17 -1.37
N ALA A 159 -13.06 0.24 -1.83
CA ALA A 159 -13.35 -0.63 -2.97
C ALA A 159 -14.48 -1.62 -2.68
N THR A 160 -14.62 -2.15 -1.46
CA THR A 160 -15.77 -2.99 -1.07
C THR A 160 -17.07 -2.22 -1.16
N ALA A 161 -17.12 -1.02 -0.58
CA ALA A 161 -18.30 -0.17 -0.61
C ALA A 161 -18.64 0.23 -2.06
N ALA A 162 -17.61 0.54 -2.86
CA ALA A 162 -17.75 0.81 -4.27
C ALA A 162 -18.36 -0.36 -5.03
N LEU A 163 -17.83 -1.58 -4.85
CA LEU A 163 -18.30 -2.79 -5.52
C LEU A 163 -19.73 -3.16 -5.13
N ARG A 164 -20.07 -3.10 -3.83
CA ARG A 164 -21.43 -3.36 -3.33
C ARG A 164 -22.48 -2.41 -3.90
N GLY A 165 -22.07 -1.18 -4.24
CA GLY A 165 -22.94 -0.19 -4.87
C GLY A 165 -23.11 -0.35 -6.38
N MET A 166 -22.47 -1.34 -7.03
CA MET A 166 -22.57 -1.56 -8.47
C MET A 166 -23.63 -2.61 -8.81
N SER A 167 -24.15 -2.53 -10.03
CA SER A 167 -24.98 -3.60 -10.59
C SER A 167 -24.15 -4.87 -10.79
N PRO A 168 -24.62 -6.06 -10.38
CA PRO A 168 -23.93 -7.33 -10.61
C PRO A 168 -23.55 -7.62 -12.06
N ALA A 169 -24.29 -7.05 -13.03
CA ALA A 169 -23.95 -7.16 -14.44
C ALA A 169 -22.59 -6.53 -14.79
N THR A 170 -22.12 -5.56 -14.00
CA THR A 170 -20.87 -4.82 -14.25
C THR A 170 -19.62 -5.66 -13.99
N TYR A 171 -19.72 -6.67 -13.11
CA TYR A 171 -18.63 -7.56 -12.75
C TYR A 171 -18.97 -9.04 -13.04
N GLY A 172 -19.97 -9.28 -13.89
CA GLY A 172 -20.44 -10.64 -14.20
C GLY A 172 -19.42 -11.50 -14.95
N GLY A 173 -18.53 -10.88 -15.72
CA GLY A 173 -17.42 -11.54 -16.43
C GLY A 173 -16.09 -11.50 -15.66
N VAL A 174 -16.11 -11.22 -14.36
CA VAL A 174 -14.92 -11.25 -13.51
C VAL A 174 -15.17 -12.25 -12.39
N ASP A 175 -14.29 -13.25 -12.25
CA ASP A 175 -14.45 -14.33 -11.28
C ASP A 175 -13.99 -13.91 -9.89
N LEU A 176 -12.88 -13.18 -9.81
CA LEU A 176 -12.28 -12.76 -8.55
C LEU A 176 -11.89 -11.28 -8.62
N VAL A 177 -12.30 -10.54 -7.59
CA VAL A 177 -11.75 -9.21 -7.32
C VAL A 177 -11.04 -9.28 -5.98
N ALA A 178 -9.74 -9.03 -5.98
CA ALA A 178 -8.91 -9.02 -4.77
C ALA A 178 -8.31 -7.63 -4.56
N LEU A 179 -8.25 -7.19 -3.32
CA LEU A 179 -7.55 -5.99 -2.88
C LEU A 179 -6.26 -6.41 -2.18
N VAL A 180 -5.14 -5.87 -2.63
CA VAL A 180 -3.82 -5.99 -2.01
C VAL A 180 -3.47 -4.64 -1.40
N ALA A 181 -3.41 -4.59 -0.08
CA ALA A 181 -3.03 -3.40 0.68
C ALA A 181 -2.44 -3.85 2.02
N ASP A 182 -1.52 -3.05 2.58
CA ASP A 182 -0.95 -3.33 3.92
C ASP A 182 -0.37 -4.76 4.08
N GLY A 183 0.27 -5.29 3.03
CA GLY A 183 0.81 -6.65 3.02
C GLY A 183 -0.24 -7.77 3.08
N GLN A 184 -1.53 -7.41 3.00
CA GLN A 184 -2.66 -8.31 3.08
C GLN A 184 -3.38 -8.41 1.74
N VAL A 185 -4.00 -9.57 1.52
CA VAL A 185 -4.89 -9.82 0.38
C VAL A 185 -6.29 -10.05 0.91
N ARG A 186 -7.25 -9.26 0.43
CA ARG A 186 -8.67 -9.38 0.79
C ARG A 186 -9.54 -9.56 -0.43
N GLN A 187 -10.40 -10.55 -0.40
CA GLN A 187 -11.35 -10.83 -1.48
C GLN A 187 -12.54 -9.86 -1.38
N LEU A 188 -12.81 -9.12 -2.46
CA LEU A 188 -13.96 -8.22 -2.58
C LEU A 188 -15.14 -8.91 -3.29
N LEU A 189 -14.82 -9.70 -4.33
CA LEU A 189 -15.74 -10.57 -5.04
C LEU A 189 -15.19 -11.99 -4.95
N GLN A 190 -16.01 -12.92 -4.47
CA GLN A 190 -15.63 -14.33 -4.44
C GLN A 190 -16.03 -15.02 -5.75
N PRO A 191 -15.21 -15.96 -6.24
CA PRO A 191 -15.56 -16.78 -7.40
C PRO A 191 -16.80 -17.63 -7.10
N ARG A 192 -17.75 -17.64 -8.03
CA ARG A 192 -18.98 -18.45 -7.94
C ARG A 192 -18.68 -19.94 -8.02
N SER A 193 -17.63 -20.29 -8.75
CA SER A 193 -17.08 -21.63 -8.90
C SER A 193 -15.59 -21.50 -9.21
N LEU A 194 -14.77 -22.40 -8.67
CA LEU A 194 -13.36 -22.48 -9.05
C LEU A 194 -13.22 -23.48 -10.21
N PRO A 195 -12.39 -23.19 -11.23
CA PRO A 195 -12.22 -24.09 -12.38
C PRO A 195 -11.66 -25.46 -12.00
N TRP A 196 -11.00 -25.56 -10.84
CA TRP A 196 -10.45 -26.79 -10.28
C TRP A 196 -11.28 -27.36 -9.10
N ALA A 197 -12.46 -26.79 -8.81
CA ALA A 197 -13.33 -27.36 -7.78
C ALA A 197 -13.89 -28.71 -8.24
N PRO A 198 -13.88 -29.75 -7.37
CA PRO A 198 -14.51 -31.02 -7.70
C PRO A 198 -16.00 -30.81 -7.96
N THR A 199 -16.51 -31.37 -9.07
CA THR A 199 -17.93 -31.34 -9.42
C THR A 199 -18.75 -31.81 -8.22
N PRO A 200 -19.72 -31.02 -7.72
CA PRO A 200 -20.54 -31.47 -6.61
C PRO A 200 -21.28 -32.76 -7.03
N PRO A 201 -21.31 -33.81 -6.19
CA PRO A 201 -22.09 -35.00 -6.49
C PRO A 201 -23.56 -34.60 -6.70
N GLY A 202 -24.15 -35.17 -7.76
CA GLY A 202 -25.38 -34.70 -8.39
C GLY A 202 -26.53 -34.34 -7.45
N ARG A 203 -27.28 -33.33 -7.87
CA ARG A 203 -28.68 -33.16 -7.46
C ARG A 203 -29.57 -34.15 -8.18
#